data_AF-A0A257WR19-F1
#
_entry.id   AF-A0A257WR19-F1
#
_cell.length_a   1.000
_cell.length_b   1.000
_cell.length_c   1.000
_cell.angle_alpha   90.00
_cell.angle_beta   90.00
_cell.angle_gamma   90.00
#
_symmetry.space_group_name_H-M   'P 1'
#
loop_
_entity.id
_entity.type
_entity.pdbx_description
1 polymer ?
#
loop_
_entity_poly.entity_id
_entity_poly.type
_entity_poly.pdbx_seq_one_letter_code
_entity_poly.pdbx_strand_id
1 'polypeptide(L)'
;MIHVDLDHPRIGSGEGQPVFLPAGGNAPYLQQVMRVLGTIYDGLDVAPQMYAAFAALDLIAPVEINIALDGGASYDLPDFHTIDADRLAALSGIDLERMHRAGLLRAAQWIISSLGNIQHLVELKNRRLATA
;
A
#
# COMPACT_ATOMS: atom_id res chain seq x y z
N MET A 1 -4.18 19.63 0.24
CA MET A 1 -3.02 20.52 0.48
C MET A 1 -1.80 19.64 0.69
N ILE A 2 -0.67 19.92 0.04
CA ILE A 2 0.57 19.15 0.23
C ILE A 2 1.44 19.93 1.21
N HIS A 3 1.89 19.26 2.28
CA HIS A 3 2.79 19.82 3.26
C HIS A 3 4.17 19.17 3.14
N VAL A 4 5.21 19.96 3.32
CA VAL A 4 6.60 19.52 3.32
C VAL A 4 7.23 19.94 4.63
N ASP A 5 7.98 19.02 5.23
CA ASP A 5 8.88 19.33 6.33
C ASP A 5 10.20 19.86 5.76
N LEU A 6 10.46 21.15 6.01
CA LEU A 6 11.65 21.84 5.51
C LEU A 6 12.92 21.47 6.29
N ASP A 7 12.78 20.91 7.50
CA ASP A 7 13.91 20.50 8.34
C ASP A 7 14.37 19.07 8.01
N HIS A 8 13.67 18.36 7.12
CA HIS A 8 14.04 17.00 6.74
C HIS A 8 15.40 17.00 6.01
N PRO A 9 16.37 16.13 6.38
CA PRO A 9 17.72 16.07 5.77
C PRO A 9 17.77 15.73 4.27
N ARG A 10 16.62 15.52 3.62
CA ARG A 10 16.49 15.29 2.17
C ARG A 10 16.27 16.60 1.40
N ILE A 11 16.10 17.71 2.09
CA ILE A 11 15.88 19.05 1.52
C ILE A 11 17.19 19.84 1.62
N GLY A 12 17.58 20.52 0.54
CA GLY A 12 18.66 21.52 0.59
C GLY A 12 20.09 20.99 0.35
N SER A 13 20.29 19.74 -0.05
CA SER A 13 21.61 19.17 -0.36
C SER A 13 22.27 19.71 -1.64
N GLY A 14 21.59 20.57 -2.41
CA GLY A 14 22.07 21.09 -3.71
C GLY A 14 22.05 20.04 -4.85
N GLU A 15 22.24 18.76 -4.52
CA GLU A 15 22.03 17.60 -5.36
C GLU A 15 20.60 17.06 -5.12
N GLY A 16 19.75 17.05 -6.15
CA GLY A 16 18.37 16.56 -6.01
C GLY A 16 17.45 16.93 -7.17
N GLN A 17 16.15 16.65 -7.00
CA GLN A 17 15.11 17.01 -7.97
C GLN A 17 14.40 18.29 -7.53
N PRO A 18 14.30 19.31 -8.39
CA PRO A 18 13.56 20.53 -8.06
C PRO A 18 12.06 20.20 -7.92
N VAL A 19 11.42 20.82 -6.93
CA VAL A 19 9.96 20.74 -6.73
C VAL A 19 9.21 21.85 -7.48
N PHE A 20 9.89 22.98 -7.74
CA PHE A 20 9.37 24.10 -8.51
C PHE A 20 10.28 24.42 -9.70
N LEU A 21 9.69 24.92 -10.78
CA LEU A 21 10.38 25.56 -11.91
C LEU A 21 10.90 26.94 -11.48
N PRO A 22 11.91 27.50 -12.18
CA PRO A 22 12.47 28.81 -11.84
C PRO A 22 11.44 29.95 -11.74
N ALA A 23 10.37 29.88 -12.54
CA ALA A 23 9.28 30.85 -12.54
C ALA A 23 8.14 30.55 -11.53
N GLY A 24 8.33 29.58 -10.62
CA GLY A 24 7.37 29.25 -9.55
C GLY A 24 6.29 28.22 -9.91
N GLY A 25 6.32 27.62 -11.11
CA GLY A 25 5.41 26.52 -11.48
C GLY A 25 5.83 25.17 -10.89
N ASN A 26 4.95 24.16 -10.90
CA ASN A 26 5.29 22.82 -10.40
C ASN A 26 6.28 22.11 -11.33
N ALA A 27 7.40 21.64 -10.78
CA ALA A 27 8.34 20.80 -11.52
C ALA A 27 7.79 19.38 -11.72
N PRO A 28 8.34 18.58 -12.66
CA PRO A 28 7.83 17.24 -12.97
C PRO A 28 7.71 16.31 -11.76
N TYR A 29 8.65 16.38 -10.81
CA TYR A 29 8.63 15.58 -9.60
C TYR A 29 7.41 15.90 -8.72
N LEU A 30 7.17 17.18 -8.44
CA LEU A 30 6.00 17.61 -7.66
C LEU A 30 4.69 17.23 -8.37
N GLN A 31 4.63 17.34 -9.70
CA GLN A 31 3.46 16.89 -10.46
C GLN A 31 3.21 15.38 -10.32
N GLN A 32 4.27 14.57 -10.31
CA GLN A 32 4.14 13.14 -10.07
C GLN A 32 3.62 12.85 -8.66
N VAL A 33 4.19 13.50 -7.63
CA VAL A 33 3.74 13.35 -6.24
C VAL A 33 2.28 13.79 -6.10
N MET A 34 1.87 14.90 -6.73
CA MET A 34 0.48 15.36 -6.76
C MET A 34 -0.46 14.30 -7.34
N ARG A 35 -0.08 13.65 -8.46
CA ARG A 35 -0.90 12.58 -9.04
C ARG A 35 -1.04 11.39 -8.11
N VAL A 36 0.08 10.94 -7.51
CA VAL A 36 0.08 9.81 -6.57
C VAL A 36 -0.81 10.10 -5.36
N LEU A 37 -0.64 11.28 -4.74
CA LEU A 37 -1.45 11.68 -3.59
C LEU A 37 -2.92 11.85 -3.96
N GLY A 38 -3.22 12.36 -5.16
CA GLY A 38 -4.58 12.42 -5.69
C GLY A 38 -5.22 11.04 -5.82
N THR A 39 -4.50 10.07 -6.40
CA THR A 39 -4.99 8.68 -6.50
C THR A 39 -5.24 8.05 -5.12
N ILE A 40 -4.37 8.32 -4.14
CA ILE A 40 -4.59 7.85 -2.76
C ILE A 40 -5.84 8.49 -2.16
N TYR A 41 -6.02 9.80 -2.36
CA TYR A 41 -7.18 10.54 -1.86
C TYR A 41 -8.49 10.01 -2.47
N ASP A 42 -8.54 9.82 -3.79
CA ASP A 42 -9.70 9.25 -4.48
C ASP A 42 -10.02 7.83 -3.96
N GLY A 43 -8.99 7.07 -3.59
CA GLY A 43 -9.14 5.75 -2.97
C GLY A 43 -9.84 5.77 -1.61
N LEU A 44 -9.74 6.87 -0.85
CA LEU A 44 -10.39 7.01 0.46
C LEU A 44 -11.92 7.07 0.34
N ASP A 45 -12.45 7.62 -0.75
CA ASP A 45 -13.89 7.69 -0.98
C ASP A 45 -14.47 6.30 -1.33
N VAL A 46 -13.67 5.43 -1.96
CA VAL A 46 -14.09 4.08 -2.37
C VAL A 46 -13.94 3.07 -1.23
N ALA A 47 -12.97 3.28 -0.35
CA ALA A 47 -12.60 2.32 0.69
C ALA A 47 -13.77 1.84 1.59
N PRO A 48 -14.67 2.72 2.11
CA PRO A 48 -15.77 2.28 2.96
C PRO A 48 -16.71 1.28 2.28
N GLN A 49 -17.05 1.52 1.00
CA GLN A 49 -17.94 0.64 0.23
C GLN A 49 -17.27 -0.70 -0.08
N MET A 50 -15.97 -0.66 -0.41
CA MET A 50 -15.17 -1.88 -0.61
C MET A 50 -15.11 -2.73 0.65
N TYR A 51 -14.79 -2.14 1.81
CA TYR A 51 -14.75 -2.87 3.07
C TYR A 51 -16.11 -3.44 3.47
N ALA A 52 -17.20 -2.68 3.29
CA ALA A 52 -18.54 -3.17 3.55
C ALA A 52 -18.90 -4.39 2.68
N ALA A 53 -18.54 -4.36 1.39
CA ALA A 53 -18.77 -5.47 0.49
C ALA A 53 -17.95 -6.72 0.86
N PHE A 54 -16.67 -6.55 1.20
CA PHE A 54 -15.85 -7.67 1.66
C PHE A 54 -16.33 -8.24 3.00
N ALA A 55 -16.72 -7.39 3.95
CA ALA A 55 -17.26 -7.82 5.23
C ALA A 55 -18.60 -8.57 5.08
N ALA A 56 -19.49 -8.12 4.18
CA ALA A 56 -20.76 -8.80 3.92
C ALA A 56 -20.60 -10.21 3.34
N LEU A 57 -19.48 -10.47 2.66
CA LEU A 57 -19.10 -11.77 2.13
C LEU A 57 -18.15 -12.54 3.07
N ASP A 58 -17.92 -12.03 4.28
CA ASP A 58 -17.01 -12.60 5.27
C ASP A 58 -15.58 -12.80 4.71
N LEU A 59 -15.12 -11.91 3.83
CA LEU A 59 -13.83 -12.06 3.16
C LEU A 59 -12.65 -11.51 3.96
N ILE A 60 -12.88 -10.67 4.97
CA ILE A 60 -11.81 -10.04 5.74
C ILE A 60 -11.39 -11.00 6.87
N ALA A 61 -10.14 -11.45 6.84
CA ALA A 61 -9.58 -12.37 7.83
C ALA A 61 -8.30 -11.79 8.47
N PRO A 62 -8.05 -12.07 9.76
CA PRO A 62 -6.79 -11.70 10.39
C PRO A 62 -5.62 -12.45 9.74
N VAL A 63 -4.45 -11.81 9.71
CA VAL A 63 -3.19 -12.42 9.28
C VAL A 63 -2.09 -12.09 10.27
N GLU A 64 -1.37 -13.11 10.71
CA GLU A 64 -0.17 -12.95 11.53
C GLU A 64 1.05 -12.87 10.63
N ILE A 65 1.80 -11.78 10.75
CA ILE A 65 3.03 -11.57 9.97
C ILE A 65 4.21 -11.66 10.93
N ASN A 66 4.96 -12.76 10.83
CA ASN A 66 6.16 -13.00 11.62
C ASN A 66 7.39 -12.81 10.73
N ILE A 67 8.27 -11.90 11.12
CA ILE A 67 9.47 -11.52 10.37
C ILE A 67 10.70 -11.89 11.17
N ALA A 68 11.60 -12.67 10.58
CA ALA A 68 12.95 -12.91 11.09
C ALA A 68 13.98 -12.23 10.17
N LEU A 69 14.91 -11.47 10.77
CA LEU A 69 16.01 -10.81 10.07
C LEU A 69 17.31 -11.61 10.24
N ASP A 70 18.24 -11.44 9.30
CA ASP A 70 19.51 -12.20 9.27
C ASP A 70 20.39 -11.93 10.51
N GLY A 71 20.26 -10.75 11.11
CA GLY A 71 20.96 -10.37 12.35
C GLY A 71 20.34 -10.95 13.64
N GLY A 72 19.39 -11.87 13.54
CA GLY A 72 18.72 -12.52 14.67
C GLY A 72 17.56 -11.73 15.29
N ALA A 73 17.32 -10.49 14.83
CA ALA A 73 16.16 -9.72 15.25
C ALA A 73 14.87 -10.29 14.64
N SER A 74 13.81 -10.37 15.44
CA SER A 74 12.48 -10.82 14.99
C SER A 74 11.41 -9.78 15.32
N TYR A 75 10.37 -9.73 14.48
CA TYR A 75 9.22 -8.85 14.65
C TYR A 75 7.95 -9.65 14.46
N ASP A 76 7.08 -9.59 15.46
CA ASP A 76 5.72 -10.07 15.35
C ASP A 76 4.83 -8.85 15.07
N LEU A 77 4.09 -8.92 13.98
CA LEU A 77 3.19 -7.87 13.53
C LEU A 77 1.75 -8.39 13.70
N PRO A 78 1.15 -8.25 14.90
CA PRO A 78 -0.24 -8.58 15.14
C PRO A 78 -1.17 -7.51 14.54
N ASP A 79 -2.48 -7.79 14.55
CA ASP A 79 -3.56 -6.87 14.19
C ASP A 79 -3.65 -6.48 12.69
N PHE A 80 -3.05 -7.28 11.81
CA PHE A 80 -3.22 -7.15 10.36
C PHE A 80 -4.39 -7.99 9.86
N HIS A 81 -5.00 -7.52 8.78
CA HIS A 81 -6.08 -8.21 8.09
C HIS A 81 -5.76 -8.30 6.59
N THR A 82 -6.25 -9.37 5.98
CA THR A 82 -6.16 -9.62 4.54
C THR A 82 -7.50 -10.18 4.04
N ILE A 83 -7.54 -10.56 2.76
CA ILE A 83 -8.65 -11.31 2.19
C ILE A 83 -8.40 -12.81 2.36
N ASP A 84 -9.39 -13.53 2.87
CA ASP A 84 -9.42 -14.99 2.93
C ASP A 84 -9.53 -15.57 1.51
N ALA A 85 -8.48 -16.25 1.08
CA ALA A 85 -8.38 -16.80 -0.27
C ALA A 85 -9.35 -17.96 -0.51
N ASP A 86 -9.64 -18.76 0.51
CA ASP A 86 -10.54 -19.91 0.41
C ASP A 86 -12.00 -19.44 0.28
N ARG A 87 -12.40 -18.45 1.09
CA ARG A 87 -13.73 -17.82 0.98
C ARG A 87 -13.90 -17.08 -0.33
N LEU A 88 -12.84 -16.42 -0.82
CA LEU A 88 -12.85 -15.78 -2.15
C LEU A 88 -13.05 -16.82 -3.27
N ALA A 89 -12.38 -17.97 -3.18
CA ALA A 89 -12.54 -19.06 -4.14
C ALA A 89 -13.92 -19.75 -4.07
N ALA A 90 -14.57 -19.70 -2.90
CA ALA A 90 -15.88 -20.28 -2.65
C ALA A 90 -17.07 -19.34 -2.99
N LEU A 91 -16.81 -18.14 -3.54
CA LEU A 91 -17.87 -17.19 -3.89
C LEU A 91 -18.91 -17.82 -4.83
N SER A 92 -20.18 -17.50 -4.59
CA SER A 92 -21.27 -17.88 -5.49
C SER A 92 -21.11 -17.19 -6.85
N GLY A 93 -21.68 -17.75 -7.91
CA GLY A 93 -21.64 -17.13 -9.24
C GLY A 93 -22.26 -15.72 -9.27
N ILE A 94 -23.30 -15.48 -8.46
CA ILE A 94 -23.96 -14.18 -8.34
C ILE A 94 -23.03 -13.17 -7.66
N ASP A 95 -22.37 -13.56 -6.57
CA ASP A 95 -21.46 -12.67 -5.85
C ASP A 95 -20.20 -12.40 -6.67
N LEU A 96 -19.69 -13.40 -7.38
CA LEU A 96 -18.57 -13.24 -8.30
C LEU A 96 -18.88 -12.20 -9.40
N GLU A 97 -20.05 -12.30 -10.04
CA GLU A 97 -20.50 -11.32 -11.05
C GLU A 97 -20.58 -9.91 -10.47
N ARG A 98 -21.18 -9.78 -9.27
CA ARG A 98 -21.31 -8.49 -8.56
C ARG A 98 -19.94 -7.90 -8.22
N MET A 99 -19.05 -8.70 -7.62
CA MET A 99 -17.69 -8.29 -7.26
C MET A 99 -16.89 -7.86 -8.50
N HIS A 100 -17.03 -8.58 -9.61
CA HIS A 100 -16.34 -8.26 -10.85
C HIS A 100 -16.83 -6.94 -11.46
N ARG A 101 -18.15 -6.75 -11.57
CA ARG A 101 -18.73 -5.50 -12.12
C ARG A 101 -18.39 -4.28 -11.28
N ALA A 102 -18.33 -4.43 -9.96
CA ALA A 102 -17.91 -3.37 -9.05
C ALA A 102 -16.39 -3.15 -9.01
N GLY A 103 -15.59 -3.95 -9.73
CA GLY A 103 -14.13 -3.89 -9.73
C GLY A 103 -13.46 -4.41 -8.45
N LEU A 104 -14.25 -4.88 -7.49
CA LEU A 104 -13.81 -5.33 -6.17
C LEU A 104 -13.12 -6.69 -6.21
N LEU A 105 -13.46 -7.56 -7.16
CA LEU A 105 -12.77 -8.85 -7.34
C LEU A 105 -11.27 -8.64 -7.61
N ARG A 106 -10.94 -7.66 -8.46
CA ARG A 106 -9.55 -7.29 -8.77
C ARG A 106 -8.85 -6.70 -7.54
N ALA A 107 -9.55 -5.86 -6.77
CA ALA A 107 -9.01 -5.29 -5.54
C ALA A 107 -8.70 -6.39 -4.51
N ALA A 108 -9.60 -7.37 -4.32
CA ALA A 108 -9.38 -8.51 -3.44
C ALA A 108 -8.11 -9.29 -3.84
N GLN A 109 -7.96 -9.59 -5.13
CA GLN A 109 -6.77 -10.28 -5.62
C GLN A 109 -5.48 -9.49 -5.37
N TRP A 110 -5.50 -8.17 -5.55
CA TRP A 110 -4.34 -7.32 -5.26
C TRP A 110 -3.98 -7.29 -3.78
N ILE A 111 -4.98 -7.29 -2.88
CA ILE A 111 -4.74 -7.36 -1.44
C ILE A 111 -4.05 -8.68 -1.09
N ILE A 112 -4.55 -9.82 -1.58
CA ILE A 112 -3.92 -11.13 -1.34
C ILE A 112 -2.47 -11.14 -1.86
N SER A 113 -2.27 -10.73 -3.12
CA SER A 113 -0.94 -10.71 -3.74
C SER A 113 0.03 -9.74 -3.05
N SER A 114 -0.48 -8.70 -2.37
CA SER A 114 0.36 -7.71 -1.69
C SER A 114 1.19 -8.29 -0.55
N LEU A 115 0.76 -9.41 0.04
CA LEU A 115 1.51 -10.11 1.09
C LEU A 115 2.89 -10.59 0.61
N GLY A 116 3.03 -10.89 -0.70
CA GLY A 116 4.32 -11.23 -1.30
C GLY A 116 5.35 -10.10 -1.19
N ASN A 117 4.91 -8.84 -1.06
CA ASN A 117 5.82 -7.71 -0.88
C ASN A 117 6.53 -7.71 0.48
N ILE A 118 6.02 -8.43 1.49
CA ILE A 118 6.64 -8.48 2.82
C ILE A 118 8.05 -9.05 2.73
N GLN A 119 8.27 -10.14 1.97
CA GLN A 119 9.60 -10.71 1.77
C GLN A 119 10.57 -9.70 1.15
N HIS A 120 10.11 -8.97 0.14
CA HIS A 120 10.94 -7.93 -0.48
C HIS A 120 11.33 -6.81 0.50
N LEU A 121 10.41 -6.41 1.39
CA LEU A 121 10.70 -5.43 2.44
C LEU A 121 11.68 -5.97 3.48
N VAL A 122 11.61 -7.27 3.82
CA VAL A 122 12.57 -7.94 4.70
C VAL A 122 13.97 -7.91 4.08
N GLU A 123 14.11 -8.26 2.81
CA GLU A 123 15.40 -8.19 2.09
C GLU A 123 15.97 -6.77 2.06
N LEU A 124 15.14 -5.77 1.78
CA LEU A 124 15.56 -4.36 1.82
C LEU A 124 16.07 -3.95 3.21
N LYS A 125 15.40 -4.41 4.27
CA LYS A 125 15.80 -4.13 5.65
C LYS A 125 17.11 -4.83 6.01
N ASN A 126 17.29 -6.10 5.63
CA ASN A 126 18.55 -6.83 5.83
C ASN A 126 19.70 -6.14 5.10
N ARG A 127 19.52 -5.73 3.84
CA ARG A 127 20.54 -4.98 3.10
C ARG A 127 20.94 -3.68 3.80
N ARG A 128 19.96 -2.92 4.30
CA ARG A 128 20.23 -1.66 5.02
C ARG A 128 21.02 -1.90 6.31
N LEU A 129 20.69 -2.96 7.06
CA LEU A 129 21.39 -3.32 8.29
C LEU A 129 22.81 -3.85 8.04
N ALA A 130 23.06 -4.53 6.92
CA ALA A 130 24.39 -4.99 6.55
C ALA A 130 25.33 -3.84 6.13
N THR A 131 24.78 -2.71 5.69
CA THR A 131 25.53 -1.50 5.31
C THR A 131 25.67 -0.47 6.43
N ALA A 132 25.02 -0.69 7.56
CA ALA A 132 25.06 0.19 8.74
C ALA A 132 26.13 -0.28 9.73
#